data_AF-A0A6M4PUG1-F1
#
_entry.id   AF-A0A6M4PUG1-F1
#
_cell.length_a   1.000
_cell.length_b   1.000
_cell.length_c   1.000
_cell.angle_alpha   90.00
_cell.angle_beta   90.00
_cell.angle_gamma   90.00
#
_symmetry.space_group_name_H-M   'P 1'
#
loop_
_entity.id
_entity.type
_entity.pdbx_description
1 polymer ?
#
loop_
_entity_poly.entity_id
_entity_poly.type
_entity_poly.pdbx_seq_one_letter_code
_entity_poly.pdbx_strand_id
1 'polypeptide(L)'
;MDKPKVVLGVSGGIAAYKACELLRRFTESGHDVRVVPTASALHFVGAATWSALSGNPVATEVWDDVHQVPHVRIGQHADLVVVAPATADMLAKAAHGLADDLLTNTLLTARCPVVFAPAMHTEMWEHPATQENVATLRRRGAVVVEPAVGRLTGVDTGKGRLPDPAEIFELCRRVLARGVTEPDLKGRHVVVSAGGTREPLDPVRFLGNRSSGKQGYALARTAAARGARVTLVSANAGLPDPAGVDVVRVGTAVQLREAVLKAAADADAVVMAAAVADFRPAAYAAGKIKKKDGQDPDPVVLVRNPDILAEISADRARPGQVVVGFAAETDDVLANGRAKLARKGCDLLVVNEVGERKTFGSEENEAVVLGADGSETPVPHGPKEALADTVWDLVVRRLD
;
A
#
# COMPACT_ATOMS: atom_id res chain seq x y z
N MET A 1 3.79 22.24 -17.06
CA MET A 1 4.65 21.32 -16.29
C MET A 1 5.15 20.28 -17.26
N ASP A 2 6.43 19.96 -17.23
CA ASP A 2 6.97 18.89 -18.07
C ASP A 2 6.32 17.56 -17.69
N LYS A 3 6.00 16.74 -18.70
CA LYS A 3 5.42 15.42 -18.51
C LYS A 3 6.48 14.52 -17.85
N PRO A 4 6.19 13.86 -16.72
CA PRO A 4 7.15 12.93 -16.13
C PRO A 4 7.46 11.79 -17.11
N LYS A 5 8.75 11.50 -17.25
CA LYS A 5 9.28 10.46 -18.16
C LYS A 5 9.42 9.15 -17.43
N VAL A 6 8.60 8.17 -17.82
CA VAL A 6 8.57 6.84 -17.21
C VAL A 6 9.19 5.83 -18.17
N VAL A 7 10.15 5.06 -17.68
CA VAL A 7 10.63 3.87 -18.38
C VAL A 7 9.84 2.67 -17.87
N LEU A 8 9.12 2.00 -18.78
CA LEU A 8 8.45 0.72 -18.49
C LEU A 8 9.32 -0.42 -19.03
N GLY A 9 10.09 -1.04 -18.14
CA GLY A 9 10.80 -2.28 -18.41
C GLY A 9 9.86 -3.48 -18.39
N VAL A 10 9.94 -4.35 -19.39
CA VAL A 10 9.09 -5.56 -19.46
C VAL A 10 9.95 -6.80 -19.63
N SER A 11 9.95 -7.68 -18.62
CA SER A 11 10.69 -8.95 -18.69
C SER A 11 9.81 -10.13 -19.16
N GLY A 12 10.44 -11.21 -19.62
CA GLY A 12 9.77 -12.35 -20.26
C GLY A 12 8.99 -13.25 -19.31
N GLY A 13 7.77 -12.85 -18.93
CA GLY A 13 6.86 -13.68 -18.14
C GLY A 13 5.41 -13.57 -18.62
N ILE A 14 4.58 -14.55 -18.26
CA ILE A 14 3.16 -14.62 -18.67
C ILE A 14 2.36 -13.36 -18.31
N ALA A 15 2.76 -12.64 -17.25
CA ALA A 15 2.11 -11.41 -16.84
C ALA A 15 2.44 -10.18 -17.72
N ALA A 16 3.26 -10.31 -18.77
CA ALA A 16 3.63 -9.22 -19.67
C ALA A 16 2.39 -8.52 -20.27
N TYR A 17 1.33 -9.24 -20.63
CA TYR A 17 0.10 -8.62 -21.16
C TYR A 17 -0.58 -7.67 -20.17
N LYS A 18 -0.42 -7.88 -18.85
CA LYS A 18 -0.98 -6.97 -17.83
C LYS A 18 -0.22 -5.64 -17.78
N ALA A 19 1.05 -5.63 -18.18
CA ALA A 19 1.82 -4.40 -18.28
C ALA A 19 1.30 -3.48 -19.40
N CYS A 20 0.53 -3.99 -20.37
CA CYS A 20 -0.19 -3.15 -21.33
C CYS A 20 -1.22 -2.23 -20.64
N GLU A 21 -1.92 -2.74 -19.62
CA GLU A 21 -2.85 -1.92 -18.83
C GLU A 21 -2.09 -0.87 -18.01
N LEU A 22 -0.97 -1.27 -17.38
CA LEU A 22 -0.10 -0.35 -16.65
C LEU A 22 0.41 0.79 -17.55
N LEU A 23 0.86 0.44 -18.76
CA LEU A 23 1.27 1.40 -19.78
C LEU A 23 0.16 2.41 -20.10
N ARG A 24 -1.05 1.92 -20.36
CA ARG A 24 -2.21 2.79 -20.63
C ARG A 24 -2.51 3.73 -19.47
N ARG A 25 -2.45 3.25 -18.23
CA ARG A 25 -2.69 4.09 -17.04
C ARG A 25 -1.70 5.24 -16.95
N PHE A 26 -0.41 4.98 -17.20
CA PHE A 26 0.61 6.04 -17.23
C PHE A 26 0.35 7.04 -18.36
N THR A 27 0.13 6.57 -19.59
CA THR A 27 -0.04 7.45 -20.76
C THR A 27 -1.34 8.26 -20.68
N GLU A 28 -2.46 7.66 -20.27
CA GLU A 28 -3.75 8.35 -20.06
C GLU A 28 -3.67 9.36 -18.90
N SER A 29 -2.77 9.15 -17.94
CA SER A 29 -2.49 10.11 -16.86
C SER A 29 -1.48 11.20 -17.25
N GLY A 30 -1.08 11.27 -18.53
CA GLY A 30 -0.23 12.33 -19.08
C GLY A 30 1.28 12.12 -18.96
N HIS A 31 1.73 10.94 -18.55
CA HIS A 31 3.16 10.60 -18.49
C HIS A 31 3.70 10.29 -19.90
N ASP A 32 4.96 10.63 -20.15
CA ASP A 32 5.69 10.19 -21.35
C ASP A 32 6.34 8.84 -21.05
N VAL A 33 5.88 7.77 -21.72
CA VAL A 33 6.30 6.40 -21.37
C VAL A 33 7.15 5.80 -22.48
N ARG A 34 8.39 5.44 -22.14
CA ARG A 34 9.26 4.64 -23.02
C ARG A 34 9.25 3.19 -22.56
N VAL A 35 8.77 2.28 -23.41
CA VAL A 35 8.79 0.85 -23.12
C VAL A 35 10.13 0.26 -23.54
N VAL A 36 10.77 -0.49 -22.65
CA VAL A 36 12.04 -1.19 -22.88
C VAL A 36 11.84 -2.68 -22.55
N PRO A 37 11.31 -3.49 -23.48
CA PRO A 37 11.14 -4.92 -23.26
C PRO A 37 12.49 -5.64 -23.34
N THR A 38 12.59 -6.78 -22.67
CA THR A 38 13.61 -7.81 -22.96
C THR A 38 13.24 -8.54 -24.25
N ALA A 39 14.22 -9.18 -24.92
CA ALA A 39 13.93 -10.04 -26.07
C ALA A 39 12.88 -11.13 -25.74
N SER A 40 12.99 -11.75 -24.57
CA SER A 40 12.03 -12.78 -24.12
C SER A 40 10.61 -12.24 -23.90
N ALA A 41 10.44 -10.97 -23.52
CA ALA A 41 9.11 -10.36 -23.38
C ALA A 41 8.36 -10.25 -24.72
N LEU A 42 9.08 -10.12 -25.84
CA LEU A 42 8.49 -10.02 -27.17
C LEU A 42 7.84 -11.33 -27.64
N HIS A 43 8.16 -12.48 -27.01
CA HIS A 43 7.44 -13.74 -27.25
C HIS A 43 6.05 -13.77 -26.61
N PHE A 44 5.77 -12.89 -25.63
CA PHE A 44 4.46 -12.78 -24.99
C PHE A 44 3.62 -11.64 -25.58
N VAL A 45 4.23 -10.47 -25.78
CA VAL A 45 3.56 -9.29 -26.35
C VAL A 45 4.52 -8.61 -27.33
N GLY A 46 4.10 -8.53 -28.59
CA GLY A 46 4.93 -7.98 -29.66
C GLY A 46 5.18 -6.47 -29.57
N ALA A 47 6.28 -6.02 -30.17
CA ALA A 47 6.72 -4.62 -30.19
C ALA A 47 5.66 -3.64 -30.71
N ALA A 48 4.79 -4.08 -31.64
CA ALA A 48 3.72 -3.25 -32.20
C ALA A 48 2.74 -2.76 -31.12
N THR A 49 2.37 -3.62 -30.16
CA THR A 49 1.48 -3.22 -29.06
C THR A 49 2.14 -2.18 -28.18
N TRP A 50 3.40 -2.39 -27.82
CA TRP A 50 4.17 -1.46 -26.99
C TRP A 50 4.32 -0.08 -27.65
N SER A 51 4.66 -0.07 -28.94
CA SER A 51 4.84 1.19 -29.68
C SER A 51 3.51 1.92 -29.86
N ALA A 52 2.44 1.20 -30.22
CA ALA A 52 1.12 1.81 -30.40
C ALA A 52 0.54 2.40 -29.11
N LEU A 53 0.68 1.72 -27.97
CA LEU A 53 0.14 2.18 -26.69
C LEU A 53 0.98 3.30 -26.06
N SER A 54 2.29 3.31 -26.28
CA SER A 54 3.18 4.34 -25.74
C SER A 54 3.32 5.57 -26.62
N GLY A 55 3.09 5.43 -27.94
CA GLY A 55 3.42 6.47 -28.92
C GLY A 55 4.92 6.65 -29.16
N ASN A 56 5.76 5.78 -28.59
CA ASN A 56 7.21 5.85 -28.64
C ASN A 56 7.82 4.65 -29.39
N PRO A 57 9.05 4.76 -29.94
CA PRO A 57 9.77 3.60 -30.46
C PRO A 57 10.05 2.57 -29.36
N VAL A 58 10.27 1.32 -29.75
CA VAL A 58 10.51 0.20 -28.82
C VAL A 58 11.69 -0.60 -29.35
N ALA A 59 12.68 -0.82 -28.48
CA ALA A 59 13.92 -1.53 -28.81
C ALA A 59 14.29 -2.45 -27.64
N THR A 60 14.97 -3.56 -27.93
CA THR A 60 15.47 -4.52 -26.94
C THR A 60 16.99 -4.45 -26.79
N GLU A 61 17.70 -3.97 -27.82
CA GLU A 61 19.15 -4.01 -27.89
C GLU A 61 19.78 -2.61 -27.79
N VAL A 62 21.04 -2.56 -27.35
CA VAL A 62 21.81 -1.31 -27.25
C VAL A 62 22.30 -0.79 -28.61
N TRP A 63 22.23 -1.64 -29.64
CA TRP A 63 22.70 -1.37 -31.00
C TRP A 63 21.67 -0.65 -31.87
N ASP A 64 20.43 -0.53 -31.39
CA ASP A 64 19.39 0.25 -32.05
C ASP A 64 19.63 1.74 -31.83
N ASP A 65 19.56 2.54 -32.90
CA ASP A 65 19.72 4.00 -32.86
C ASP A 65 20.98 4.50 -32.12
N VAL A 66 22.13 3.81 -32.26
CA VAL A 66 23.39 4.12 -31.51
C VAL A 66 23.81 5.58 -31.56
N HIS A 67 23.57 6.28 -32.67
CA HIS A 67 23.88 7.72 -32.82
C HIS A 67 23.14 8.60 -31.79
N GLN A 68 22.02 8.13 -31.25
CA GLN A 68 21.27 8.79 -30.17
C GLN A 68 21.76 8.38 -28.78
N VAL A 69 22.63 7.37 -28.66
CA VAL A 69 23.11 6.79 -27.39
C VAL A 69 21.97 6.37 -26.44
N PRO A 70 20.98 5.55 -26.88
CA PRO A 70 19.78 5.27 -26.08
C PRO A 70 20.06 4.57 -24.76
N HIS A 71 21.02 3.65 -24.73
CA HIS A 71 21.41 2.86 -23.55
C HIS A 71 21.86 3.70 -22.33
N VAL A 72 22.26 4.96 -22.56
CA VAL A 72 22.54 5.94 -21.50
C VAL A 72 21.41 6.96 -21.36
N ARG A 73 20.95 7.54 -22.48
CA ARG A 73 19.99 8.65 -22.44
C ARG A 73 18.64 8.26 -21.87
N ILE A 74 18.17 7.05 -22.12
CA ILE A 74 16.87 6.59 -21.57
C ILE A 74 16.92 6.65 -20.04
N GLY A 75 17.97 6.09 -19.41
CA GLY A 75 18.11 6.10 -17.96
C GLY A 75 18.38 7.50 -17.38
N GLN A 76 19.21 8.31 -18.03
CA GLN A 76 19.54 9.67 -17.57
C GLN A 76 18.35 10.63 -17.53
N HIS A 77 17.37 10.46 -18.43
CA HIS A 77 16.23 11.36 -18.55
C HIS A 77 14.95 10.77 -17.94
N ALA A 78 15.00 9.56 -17.37
CA ALA A 78 13.84 8.97 -16.70
C ALA A 78 13.62 9.63 -15.35
N ASP A 79 12.38 9.96 -15.03
CA ASP A 79 11.93 10.38 -13.68
C ASP A 79 11.52 9.17 -12.83
N LEU A 80 11.21 8.04 -13.47
CA LEU A 80 10.90 6.76 -12.84
C LEU A 80 11.25 5.61 -13.78
N VAL A 81 11.86 4.54 -13.25
CA VAL A 81 11.91 3.23 -13.94
C VAL A 81 11.01 2.25 -13.21
N VAL A 82 10.07 1.62 -13.93
CA VAL A 82 9.25 0.52 -13.43
C VAL A 82 9.48 -0.73 -14.27
N VAL A 83 9.80 -1.85 -13.64
CA VAL A 83 9.95 -3.15 -14.31
C VAL A 83 8.77 -4.04 -13.95
N ALA A 84 7.86 -4.27 -14.91
CA ALA A 84 6.62 -5.00 -14.71
C ALA A 84 6.26 -5.85 -15.95
N PRO A 85 6.15 -7.19 -15.82
CA PRO A 85 6.64 -7.96 -14.68
C PRO A 85 8.17 -7.89 -14.59
N ALA A 86 8.70 -8.06 -13.38
CA ALA A 86 10.10 -8.40 -13.12
C ALA A 86 10.21 -9.91 -12.82
N THR A 87 10.74 -10.68 -13.77
CA THR A 87 11.00 -12.12 -13.59
C THR A 87 12.17 -12.35 -12.64
N ALA A 88 12.31 -13.56 -12.12
CA ALA A 88 13.47 -13.95 -11.30
C ALA A 88 14.81 -13.69 -12.03
N ASP A 89 14.87 -13.95 -13.34
CA ASP A 89 16.04 -13.66 -14.18
C ASP A 89 16.37 -12.16 -14.20
N MET A 90 15.38 -11.30 -14.45
CA MET A 90 15.56 -9.85 -14.45
C MET A 90 16.01 -9.32 -13.07
N LEU A 91 15.45 -9.85 -11.98
CA LEU A 91 15.89 -9.50 -10.63
C LEU A 91 17.34 -9.93 -10.37
N ALA A 92 17.72 -11.13 -10.82
CA ALA A 92 19.09 -11.62 -10.70
C ALA A 92 20.08 -10.75 -11.49
N LYS A 93 19.78 -10.44 -12.75
CA LYS A 93 20.59 -9.55 -13.59
C LYS A 93 20.79 -8.18 -12.95
N ALA A 94 19.70 -7.56 -12.49
CA ALA A 94 19.74 -6.25 -11.84
C ALA A 94 20.54 -6.29 -10.52
N ALA A 95 20.37 -7.33 -9.70
CA ALA A 95 21.09 -7.48 -8.44
C ALA A 95 22.60 -7.68 -8.65
N HIS A 96 23.01 -8.34 -9.74
CA HIS A 96 24.42 -8.59 -10.04
C HIS A 96 25.05 -7.51 -10.95
N GLY A 97 24.27 -6.55 -11.43
CA GLY A 97 24.76 -5.49 -12.31
C GLY A 97 25.14 -5.99 -13.71
N LEU A 98 24.44 -7.02 -14.21
CA LEU A 98 24.57 -7.44 -15.60
C LEU A 98 23.96 -6.38 -16.52
N ALA A 99 24.54 -6.22 -17.72
CA ALA A 99 24.23 -5.15 -18.67
C ALA A 99 24.25 -5.67 -20.12
N ASP A 100 23.54 -6.76 -20.37
CA ASP A 100 23.57 -7.52 -21.62
C ASP A 100 22.46 -7.15 -22.61
N ASP A 101 21.50 -6.32 -22.21
CA ASP A 101 20.42 -5.81 -23.06
C ASP A 101 20.11 -4.31 -22.78
N LEU A 102 19.18 -3.72 -23.53
CA LEU A 102 18.86 -2.30 -23.36
C LEU A 102 18.25 -2.00 -21.98
N LEU A 103 17.43 -2.89 -21.43
CA LEU A 103 16.77 -2.70 -20.14
C LEU A 103 17.79 -2.71 -18.99
N THR A 104 18.65 -3.72 -18.95
CA THR A 104 19.71 -3.86 -17.94
C THR A 104 20.72 -2.71 -17.99
N ASN A 105 21.10 -2.24 -19.19
CA ASN A 105 21.92 -1.02 -19.34
C ASN A 105 21.19 0.23 -18.83
N THR A 106 19.88 0.36 -19.12
CA THR A 106 19.06 1.46 -18.63
C THR A 106 18.99 1.49 -17.09
N LEU A 107 18.90 0.31 -16.46
CA LEU A 107 18.87 0.20 -14.98
C LEU A 107 20.17 0.67 -14.32
N LEU A 108 21.33 0.42 -14.92
CA LEU A 108 22.62 0.90 -14.39
C LEU A 108 22.84 2.42 -14.60
N THR A 109 22.25 2.98 -15.64
CA THR A 109 22.40 4.39 -15.99
C THR A 109 21.37 5.29 -15.29
N ALA A 110 20.23 4.73 -14.88
CA ALA A 110 19.20 5.44 -14.14
C ALA A 110 19.74 6.03 -12.82
N ARG A 111 19.26 7.23 -12.49
CA ARG A 111 19.48 7.92 -11.21
C ARG A 111 18.18 8.28 -10.51
N CYS A 112 17.05 8.03 -11.17
CA CYS A 112 15.72 8.17 -10.60
C CYS A 112 15.31 6.92 -9.79
N PRO A 113 14.19 6.97 -9.06
CA PRO A 113 13.66 5.81 -8.37
C PRO A 113 13.41 4.62 -9.32
N VAL A 114 13.68 3.42 -8.82
CA VAL A 114 13.46 2.16 -9.54
C VAL A 114 12.47 1.29 -8.78
N VAL A 115 11.39 0.89 -9.44
CA VAL A 115 10.34 0.00 -8.92
C VAL A 115 10.38 -1.32 -9.68
N PHE A 116 10.50 -2.43 -8.95
CA PHE A 116 10.33 -3.77 -9.51
C PHE A 116 8.99 -4.34 -9.06
N ALA A 117 8.16 -4.78 -9.99
CA ALA A 117 6.91 -5.49 -9.72
C ALA A 117 7.08 -6.98 -10.12
N PRO A 118 7.49 -7.85 -9.18
CA PRO A 118 7.84 -9.22 -9.51
C PRO A 118 6.62 -10.05 -9.91
N ALA A 119 6.84 -11.00 -10.82
CA ALA A 119 5.85 -12.02 -11.15
C ALA A 119 6.52 -13.33 -11.55
N MET A 120 6.21 -14.40 -10.82
CA MET A 120 6.78 -15.75 -11.01
C MET A 120 5.98 -16.78 -10.20
N HIS A 121 6.28 -18.06 -10.40
CA HIS A 121 5.72 -19.12 -9.55
C HIS A 121 6.20 -18.99 -8.10
N THR A 122 5.42 -19.54 -7.16
CA THR A 122 5.70 -19.43 -5.72
C THR A 122 7.05 -20.02 -5.35
N GLU A 123 7.40 -21.16 -5.93
CA GLU A 123 8.67 -21.84 -5.73
C GLU A 123 9.85 -20.96 -6.18
N MET A 124 9.69 -20.23 -7.29
CA MET A 124 10.72 -19.29 -7.77
C MET A 124 10.82 -18.07 -6.86
N TRP A 125 9.69 -17.56 -6.36
CA TRP A 125 9.66 -16.43 -5.44
C TRP A 125 10.34 -16.79 -4.12
N GLU A 126 9.98 -17.92 -3.52
CA GLU A 126 10.48 -18.39 -2.23
C GLU A 126 11.91 -18.94 -2.30
N HIS A 127 12.44 -19.18 -3.51
CA HIS A 127 13.79 -19.66 -3.70
C HIS A 127 14.82 -18.72 -3.03
N PRO A 128 15.79 -19.24 -2.26
CA PRO A 128 16.76 -18.42 -1.53
C PRO A 128 17.50 -17.40 -2.40
N ALA A 129 17.92 -17.78 -3.61
CA ALA A 129 18.59 -16.87 -4.54
C ALA A 129 17.70 -15.68 -4.94
N THR A 130 16.40 -15.89 -5.16
CA THR A 130 15.47 -14.81 -5.49
C THR A 130 15.31 -13.88 -4.28
N GLN A 131 15.13 -14.43 -3.08
CA GLN A 131 15.02 -13.65 -1.86
C GLN A 131 16.29 -12.82 -1.57
N GLU A 132 17.47 -13.36 -1.82
CA GLU A 132 18.73 -12.64 -1.69
C GLU A 132 18.88 -11.52 -2.73
N ASN A 133 18.46 -11.75 -3.97
CA ASN A 133 18.41 -10.72 -5.01
C ASN A 133 17.45 -9.59 -4.65
N VAL A 134 16.24 -9.92 -4.19
CA VAL A 134 15.24 -8.94 -3.71
C VAL A 134 15.81 -8.12 -2.55
N ALA A 135 16.41 -8.77 -1.56
CA ALA A 135 17.04 -8.09 -0.43
C ALA A 135 18.19 -7.17 -0.90
N THR A 136 18.99 -7.61 -1.87
CA THR A 136 20.08 -6.81 -2.45
C THR A 136 19.56 -5.57 -3.16
N LEU A 137 18.53 -5.70 -3.99
CA LEU A 137 17.90 -4.57 -4.68
C LEU A 137 17.30 -3.56 -3.69
N ARG A 138 16.58 -4.04 -2.66
CA ARG A 138 16.04 -3.19 -1.59
C ARG A 138 17.15 -2.45 -0.84
N ARG A 139 18.25 -3.13 -0.48
CA ARG A 139 19.42 -2.49 0.16
C ARG A 139 20.04 -1.40 -0.71
N ARG A 140 20.01 -1.56 -2.04
CA ARG A 140 20.50 -0.56 -3.01
C ARG A 140 19.50 0.56 -3.31
N GLY A 141 18.36 0.61 -2.61
CA GLY A 141 17.38 1.70 -2.69
C GLY A 141 16.25 1.48 -3.69
N ALA A 142 16.17 0.32 -4.35
CA ALA A 142 15.04 0.01 -5.22
C ALA A 142 13.79 -0.38 -4.39
N VAL A 143 12.61 0.00 -4.87
CA VAL A 143 11.34 -0.49 -4.32
C VAL A 143 10.98 -1.79 -5.02
N VAL A 144 11.11 -2.91 -4.29
CA VAL A 144 10.67 -4.22 -4.80
C VAL A 144 9.31 -4.54 -4.18
N VAL A 145 8.27 -4.52 -5.02
CA VAL A 145 6.88 -4.75 -4.62
C VAL A 145 6.70 -6.21 -4.20
N GLU A 146 6.05 -6.46 -3.06
CA GLU A 146 5.63 -7.82 -2.70
C GLU A 146 4.58 -8.34 -3.71
N PRO A 147 4.76 -9.54 -4.28
CA PRO A 147 3.78 -10.12 -5.19
C PRO A 147 2.44 -10.37 -4.49
N ALA A 148 1.37 -10.32 -5.27
CA ALA A 148 0.06 -10.70 -4.80
C ALA A 148 -0.03 -12.23 -4.57
N VAL A 149 -0.97 -12.61 -3.71
CA VAL A 149 -1.38 -14.02 -3.52
C VAL A 149 -2.60 -14.28 -4.39
N GLY A 150 -2.59 -15.38 -5.13
CA GLY A 150 -3.75 -15.79 -5.90
C GLY A 150 -3.42 -16.88 -6.89
N ARG A 151 -4.39 -17.20 -7.77
CA ARG A 151 -4.17 -18.16 -8.84
C ARG A 151 -3.04 -17.68 -9.76
N LEU A 152 -2.08 -18.57 -10.00
CA LEU A 152 -0.95 -18.36 -10.90
C LEU A 152 -1.31 -18.87 -12.30
N THR A 153 -0.57 -19.84 -12.84
CA THR A 153 -0.92 -20.59 -14.05
C THR A 153 -1.62 -21.88 -13.67
N GLY A 154 -2.77 -22.20 -14.26
CA GLY A 154 -3.47 -23.46 -13.97
C GLY A 154 -4.26 -23.45 -12.65
N VAL A 155 -4.14 -24.52 -11.86
CA VAL A 155 -4.89 -24.72 -10.60
C VAL A 155 -4.16 -24.16 -9.37
N ASP A 156 -2.86 -23.88 -9.49
CA ASP A 156 -2.02 -23.48 -8.36
C ASP A 156 -2.33 -22.07 -7.87
N THR A 157 -2.34 -21.90 -6.55
CA THR A 157 -2.60 -20.63 -5.86
C THR A 157 -1.49 -20.39 -4.86
N GLY A 158 -0.85 -19.23 -4.92
CA GLY A 158 0.26 -18.90 -4.03
C GLY A 158 0.75 -17.47 -4.23
N LYS A 159 1.81 -17.11 -3.49
CA LYS A 159 2.48 -15.81 -3.61
C LYS A 159 3.37 -15.81 -4.84
N GLY A 160 3.30 -14.75 -5.66
CA GLY A 160 4.08 -14.65 -6.90
C GLY A 160 3.29 -14.09 -8.08
N ARG A 161 1.99 -13.89 -7.92
CA ARG A 161 1.15 -13.24 -8.92
C ARG A 161 1.52 -11.76 -9.03
N LEU A 162 1.61 -11.24 -10.26
CA LEU A 162 1.73 -9.80 -10.47
C LEU A 162 0.56 -9.06 -9.78
N PRO A 163 0.82 -8.06 -8.93
CA PRO A 163 -0.22 -7.21 -8.36
C PRO A 163 -1.10 -6.56 -9.44
N ASP A 164 -2.26 -6.05 -9.04
CA ASP A 164 -3.17 -5.37 -9.96
C ASP A 164 -2.48 -4.17 -10.64
N PRO A 165 -2.53 -4.02 -11.98
CA PRO A 165 -1.91 -2.90 -12.68
C PRO A 165 -2.35 -1.52 -12.17
N ALA A 166 -3.59 -1.38 -11.70
CA ALA A 166 -4.08 -0.14 -11.09
C ALA A 166 -3.32 0.21 -9.82
N GLU A 167 -3.06 -0.79 -8.97
CA GLU A 167 -2.38 -0.58 -7.69
C GLU A 167 -0.87 -0.45 -7.86
N ILE A 168 -0.27 -1.09 -8.89
CA ILE A 168 1.12 -0.81 -9.28
C ILE A 168 1.26 0.65 -9.74
N PHE A 169 0.31 1.13 -10.55
CA PHE A 169 0.28 2.53 -10.98
C PHE A 169 0.20 3.49 -9.78
N GLU A 170 -0.72 3.25 -8.84
CA GLU A 170 -0.81 4.09 -7.63
C GLU A 170 0.48 4.07 -6.80
N LEU A 171 1.10 2.90 -6.59
CA LEU A 171 2.39 2.81 -5.91
C LEU A 171 3.47 3.63 -6.63
N CYS A 172 3.58 3.48 -7.96
CA CYS A 172 4.53 4.23 -8.77
C CYS A 172 4.29 5.75 -8.72
N ARG A 173 3.04 6.20 -8.72
CA ARG A 173 2.69 7.63 -8.56
C ARG A 173 3.19 8.16 -7.21
N ARG A 174 3.10 7.36 -6.14
CA ARG A 174 3.62 7.73 -4.82
C ARG A 174 5.15 7.78 -4.79
N VAL A 175 5.82 6.80 -5.39
CA VAL A 175 7.29 6.80 -5.53
C VAL A 175 7.76 8.04 -6.32
N LEU A 176 7.11 8.32 -7.46
CA LEU A 176 7.41 9.49 -8.29
C LEU A 176 7.21 10.81 -7.55
N ALA A 177 6.11 10.95 -6.80
CA ALA A 177 5.83 12.15 -6.00
C ALA A 177 6.87 12.41 -4.91
N ARG A 178 7.53 11.36 -4.39
CA ARG A 178 8.62 11.48 -3.41
C ARG A 178 9.97 11.83 -4.05
N GLY A 179 10.13 11.64 -5.36
CA GLY A 179 11.39 11.87 -6.06
C GLY A 179 12.53 10.93 -5.61
N VAL A 180 13.78 11.38 -5.76
CA VAL A 180 15.01 10.59 -5.53
C VAL A 180 15.36 10.42 -4.03
N THR A 181 14.35 10.43 -3.15
CA THR A 181 14.57 10.26 -1.72
C THR A 181 14.82 8.79 -1.41
N GLU A 182 15.79 8.47 -0.53
CA GLU A 182 15.96 7.09 -0.10
C GLU A 182 14.66 6.55 0.54
N PRO A 183 14.31 5.26 0.31
CA PRO A 183 13.18 4.64 1.00
C PRO A 183 13.45 4.56 2.52
N ASP A 184 12.93 5.52 3.26
CA ASP A 184 13.16 5.73 4.70
C ASP A 184 12.41 4.75 5.62
N LEU A 185 11.50 3.94 5.08
CA LEU A 185 10.94 2.79 5.79
C LEU A 185 11.57 1.47 5.32
N LYS A 186 12.67 1.49 4.56
CA LYS A 186 13.39 0.27 4.15
C LYS A 186 13.76 -0.57 5.36
N GLY A 187 13.44 -1.87 5.29
CA GLY A 187 13.72 -2.82 6.38
C GLY A 187 12.82 -2.70 7.61
N ARG A 188 11.85 -1.76 7.61
CA ARG A 188 10.84 -1.64 8.67
C ARG A 188 9.60 -2.46 8.34
N HIS A 189 9.00 -3.07 9.35
CA HIS A 189 7.67 -3.69 9.28
C HIS A 189 6.64 -2.75 9.92
N VAL A 190 5.58 -2.43 9.19
CA VAL A 190 4.48 -1.61 9.71
C VAL A 190 3.14 -2.31 9.54
N VAL A 191 2.27 -2.10 10.53
CA VAL A 191 0.90 -2.62 10.54
C VAL A 191 -0.06 -1.45 10.45
N VAL A 192 -1.04 -1.54 9.55
CA VAL A 192 -2.09 -0.53 9.41
C VAL A 192 -3.43 -1.22 9.55
N SER A 193 -4.33 -0.68 10.38
CA SER A 193 -5.74 -1.09 10.34
C SER A 193 -6.57 -0.12 9.51
N ALA A 194 -7.54 -0.64 8.77
CA ALA A 194 -8.41 0.18 7.91
C ALA A 194 -9.84 -0.34 7.85
N GLY A 195 -10.76 0.52 7.43
CA GLY A 195 -12.17 0.17 7.23
C GLY A 195 -13.01 0.34 8.48
N GLY A 196 -14.16 -0.32 8.53
CA GLY A 196 -15.14 -0.23 9.61
C GLY A 196 -15.59 -1.61 10.07
N THR A 197 -15.64 -1.86 11.38
CA THR A 197 -16.10 -3.15 11.89
C THR A 197 -17.62 -3.28 11.78
N ARG A 198 -18.09 -4.53 11.64
CA ARG A 198 -19.51 -4.89 11.57
C ARG A 198 -19.80 -5.89 12.68
N GLU A 199 -20.58 -5.47 13.67
CA GLU A 199 -20.94 -6.27 14.83
C GLU A 199 -22.30 -6.96 14.58
N PRO A 200 -22.32 -8.27 14.31
CA PRO A 200 -23.52 -8.96 13.83
C PRO A 200 -24.58 -9.08 14.92
N LEU A 201 -25.83 -8.71 14.59
CA LEU A 201 -27.00 -8.97 15.42
C LEU A 201 -27.58 -10.36 15.11
N ASP A 202 -27.67 -10.67 13.82
CA ASP A 202 -28.19 -11.92 13.25
C ASP A 202 -27.45 -12.23 11.93
N PRO A 203 -27.75 -13.31 11.19
CA PRO A 203 -27.06 -13.62 9.94
C PRO A 203 -27.21 -12.58 8.82
N VAL A 204 -28.09 -11.59 8.96
CA VAL A 204 -28.47 -10.63 7.92
C VAL A 204 -28.13 -9.19 8.32
N ARG A 205 -28.20 -8.87 9.63
CA ARG A 205 -28.09 -7.50 10.15
C ARG A 205 -26.88 -7.35 11.07
N PHE A 206 -26.27 -6.17 11.02
CA PHE A 206 -25.13 -5.81 11.86
C PHE A 206 -25.24 -4.35 12.30
N LEU A 207 -24.58 -4.02 13.41
CA LEU A 207 -24.22 -2.66 13.82
C LEU A 207 -22.87 -2.32 13.19
N GLY A 208 -22.72 -1.15 12.60
CA GLY A 208 -21.46 -0.76 11.97
C GLY A 208 -21.37 0.74 11.78
N ASN A 209 -20.24 1.18 11.25
CA ASN A 209 -19.97 2.59 10.93
C ASN A 209 -19.79 2.81 9.42
N ARG A 210 -19.67 4.08 9.02
CA ARG A 210 -19.60 4.51 7.62
C ARG A 210 -18.16 4.64 7.09
N SER A 211 -17.19 3.97 7.71
CA SER A 211 -15.79 4.06 7.26
C SER A 211 -15.63 3.45 5.87
N SER A 212 -15.06 4.21 4.94
CA SER A 212 -14.70 3.73 3.61
C SER A 212 -13.38 2.96 3.59
N GLY A 213 -12.57 3.07 4.65
CA GLY A 213 -11.21 2.51 4.72
C GLY A 213 -10.14 3.26 3.92
N LYS A 214 -10.52 4.25 3.09
CA LYS A 214 -9.60 4.96 2.18
C LYS A 214 -8.36 5.53 2.87
N GLN A 215 -8.48 6.06 4.08
CA GLN A 215 -7.33 6.63 4.79
C GLN A 215 -6.29 5.57 5.18
N GLY A 216 -6.74 4.43 5.72
CA GLY A 216 -5.84 3.32 6.05
C GLY A 216 -5.21 2.69 4.81
N TYR A 217 -5.93 2.63 3.69
CA TYR A 217 -5.36 2.18 2.42
C TYR A 217 -4.32 3.17 1.87
N ALA A 218 -4.56 4.48 1.98
CA ALA A 218 -3.57 5.50 1.61
C ALA A 218 -2.31 5.41 2.48
N LEU A 219 -2.46 5.17 3.79
CA LEU A 219 -1.34 4.91 4.70
C LEU A 219 -0.54 3.67 4.28
N ALA A 220 -1.22 2.56 4.00
CA ALA A 220 -0.58 1.32 3.58
C ALA A 220 0.18 1.47 2.25
N ARG A 221 -0.43 2.06 1.21
CA ARG A 221 0.23 2.35 -0.07
C ARG A 221 1.44 3.24 0.11
N THR A 222 1.30 4.29 0.92
CA THR A 222 2.39 5.22 1.17
C THR A 222 3.55 4.48 1.81
N ALA A 223 3.32 3.71 2.88
CA ALA A 223 4.36 2.93 3.53
C ALA A 223 5.10 1.96 2.57
N ALA A 224 4.35 1.26 1.70
CA ALA A 224 4.93 0.39 0.69
C ALA A 224 5.83 1.17 -0.29
N ALA A 225 5.38 2.34 -0.75
CA ALA A 225 6.18 3.24 -1.58
C ALA A 225 7.40 3.83 -0.85
N ARG A 226 7.38 3.88 0.50
CA ARG A 226 8.55 4.23 1.34
C ARG A 226 9.48 3.04 1.62
N GLY A 227 9.19 1.85 1.07
CA GLY A 227 10.02 0.65 1.19
C GLY A 227 9.73 -0.23 2.40
N ALA A 228 8.63 0.01 3.13
CA ALA A 228 8.23 -0.83 4.27
C ALA A 228 7.74 -2.21 3.83
N ARG A 229 7.93 -3.22 4.70
CA ARG A 229 7.04 -4.39 4.72
C ARG A 229 5.74 -3.96 5.38
N VAL A 230 4.60 -4.15 4.73
CA VAL A 230 3.31 -3.64 5.21
C VAL A 230 2.31 -4.77 5.40
N THR A 231 1.73 -4.85 6.60
CA THR A 231 0.53 -5.65 6.87
C THR A 231 -0.68 -4.73 7.00
N LEU A 232 -1.70 -4.91 6.17
CA LEU A 232 -2.97 -4.16 6.24
C LEU A 232 -4.08 -5.04 6.79
N VAL A 233 -4.55 -4.75 8.01
CA VAL A 233 -5.73 -5.40 8.59
C VAL A 233 -6.99 -4.62 8.18
N SER A 234 -7.71 -5.16 7.20
CA SER A 234 -8.82 -4.49 6.52
C SER A 234 -10.18 -5.02 7.01
N ALA A 235 -10.92 -4.16 7.73
CA ALA A 235 -12.25 -4.42 8.23
C ALA A 235 -13.32 -3.95 7.24
N ASN A 236 -13.97 -4.89 6.55
CA ASN A 236 -15.11 -4.64 5.64
C ASN A 236 -14.92 -3.52 4.59
N ALA A 237 -13.67 -3.22 4.18
CA ALA A 237 -13.42 -2.24 3.13
C ALA A 237 -13.58 -2.89 1.73
N GLY A 238 -14.38 -2.27 0.87
CA GLY A 238 -14.60 -2.71 -0.52
C GLY A 238 -13.52 -2.23 -1.50
N LEU A 239 -12.30 -1.99 -1.01
CA LEU A 239 -11.19 -1.44 -1.81
C LEU A 239 -10.27 -2.57 -2.32
N PRO A 240 -9.69 -2.40 -3.54
CA PRO A 240 -8.71 -3.34 -4.09
C PRO A 240 -7.46 -3.42 -3.20
N ASP A 241 -6.84 -4.58 -3.16
CA ASP A 241 -5.64 -4.82 -2.32
C ASP A 241 -4.46 -3.99 -2.84
N PRO A 242 -3.84 -3.14 -2.00
CA PRO A 242 -2.70 -2.35 -2.42
C PRO A 242 -1.52 -3.19 -2.89
N ALA A 243 -0.84 -2.73 -3.94
CA ALA A 243 0.37 -3.40 -4.43
C ALA A 243 1.45 -3.37 -3.36
N GLY A 244 2.08 -4.52 -3.10
CA GLY A 244 3.17 -4.64 -2.14
C GLY A 244 2.74 -4.73 -0.68
N VAL A 245 1.45 -4.98 -0.40
CA VAL A 245 0.89 -5.03 0.96
C VAL A 245 0.27 -6.41 1.22
N ASP A 246 0.60 -7.01 2.35
CA ASP A 246 -0.03 -8.24 2.83
C ASP A 246 -1.36 -7.88 3.51
N VAL A 247 -2.49 -8.23 2.90
CA VAL A 247 -3.84 -7.84 3.38
C VAL A 247 -4.50 -8.96 4.20
N VAL A 248 -4.89 -8.65 5.43
CA VAL A 248 -5.65 -9.53 6.32
C VAL A 248 -7.08 -9.02 6.44
N ARG A 249 -8.06 -9.79 5.95
CA ARG A 249 -9.48 -9.40 5.97
C ARG A 249 -10.15 -9.82 7.29
N VAL A 250 -10.86 -8.90 7.92
CA VAL A 250 -11.61 -9.12 9.17
C VAL A 250 -13.01 -8.52 9.10
N GLY A 251 -13.93 -9.00 9.96
CA GLY A 251 -15.32 -8.54 10.02
C GLY A 251 -15.66 -7.72 11.27
N THR A 252 -15.31 -8.22 12.45
CA THR A 252 -15.71 -7.64 13.75
C THR A 252 -14.55 -6.95 14.48
N ALA A 253 -14.85 -6.16 15.50
CA ALA A 253 -13.83 -5.56 16.37
C ALA A 253 -12.95 -6.62 17.08
N VAL A 254 -13.53 -7.77 17.45
CA VAL A 254 -12.78 -8.87 18.08
C VAL A 254 -11.79 -9.49 17.09
N GLN A 255 -12.23 -9.77 15.86
CA GLN A 255 -11.33 -10.29 14.82
C GLN A 255 -10.25 -9.29 14.46
N LEU A 256 -10.60 -7.99 14.39
CA LEU A 256 -9.64 -6.92 14.18
C LEU A 256 -8.57 -6.90 15.28
N ARG A 257 -8.98 -7.02 16.55
CA ARG A 257 -8.06 -7.09 17.70
C ARG A 257 -7.08 -8.24 17.54
N GLU A 258 -7.58 -9.45 17.31
CA GLU A 258 -6.74 -10.65 17.17
C GLU A 258 -5.72 -10.50 16.03
N ALA A 259 -6.17 -10.02 14.88
CA ALA A 259 -5.30 -9.83 13.72
C ALA A 259 -4.25 -8.72 13.93
N VAL A 260 -4.64 -7.60 14.54
CA VAL A 260 -3.72 -6.49 14.85
C VAL A 260 -2.68 -6.94 15.88
N LEU A 261 -3.07 -7.58 16.99
CA LEU A 261 -2.13 -8.05 18.00
C LEU A 261 -1.14 -9.06 17.44
N LYS A 262 -1.61 -9.99 16.60
CA LYS A 262 -0.74 -10.96 15.93
C LYS A 262 0.27 -10.27 15.01
N ALA A 263 -0.18 -9.33 14.18
CA ALA A 263 0.68 -8.62 13.25
C ALA A 263 1.63 -7.62 13.95
N ALA A 264 1.21 -7.06 15.09
CA ALA A 264 2.00 -6.11 15.87
C ALA A 264 3.19 -6.77 16.57
N ALA A 265 3.21 -8.10 16.71
CA ALA A 265 4.24 -8.82 17.44
C ALA A 265 5.68 -8.52 16.95
N ASP A 266 5.86 -8.33 15.64
CA ASP A 266 7.14 -8.05 15.00
C ASP A 266 7.18 -6.69 14.26
N ALA A 267 6.17 -5.83 14.48
CA ALA A 267 6.06 -4.55 13.79
C ALA A 267 6.85 -3.43 14.49
N ASP A 268 7.57 -2.62 13.71
CA ASP A 268 8.21 -1.41 14.20
C ASP A 268 7.19 -0.28 14.45
N ALA A 269 6.08 -0.25 13.69
CA ALA A 269 4.99 0.70 13.91
C ALA A 269 3.60 0.09 13.67
N VAL A 270 2.60 0.57 14.42
CA VAL A 270 1.19 0.20 14.27
C VAL A 270 0.34 1.46 14.12
N VAL A 271 -0.39 1.58 13.01
CA VAL A 271 -1.28 2.70 12.71
C VAL A 271 -2.73 2.25 12.74
N MET A 272 -3.44 2.66 13.78
CA MET A 272 -4.83 2.30 14.03
C MET A 272 -5.81 3.26 13.36
N ALA A 273 -5.98 3.13 12.03
CA ALA A 273 -6.86 3.96 11.23
C ALA A 273 -8.25 3.33 10.94
N ALA A 274 -8.51 2.10 11.42
CA ALA A 274 -9.84 1.50 11.34
C ALA A 274 -10.83 2.22 12.28
N ALA A 275 -12.05 2.41 11.81
CA ALA A 275 -13.18 2.80 12.65
C ALA A 275 -13.71 1.56 13.37
N VAL A 276 -13.32 1.39 14.63
CA VAL A 276 -13.76 0.27 15.47
C VAL A 276 -15.08 0.65 16.13
N ALA A 277 -16.09 -0.23 16.07
CA ALA A 277 -17.34 0.00 16.79
C ALA A 277 -17.10 -0.08 18.31
N ASP A 278 -17.48 0.97 19.05
CA ASP A 278 -17.31 1.03 20.51
C ASP A 278 -18.15 -0.02 21.27
N PHE A 279 -19.27 -0.43 20.66
CA PHE A 279 -20.22 -1.38 21.22
C PHE A 279 -20.54 -2.50 20.23
N ARG A 280 -20.94 -3.65 20.77
CA ARG A 280 -21.45 -4.81 20.03
C ARG A 280 -22.73 -5.36 20.68
N PRO A 281 -23.59 -6.10 19.95
CA PRO A 281 -24.69 -6.83 20.56
C PRO A 281 -24.20 -7.80 21.65
N ALA A 282 -24.92 -7.86 22.76
CA ALA A 282 -24.60 -8.74 23.89
C ALA A 282 -24.77 -10.23 23.53
N ALA A 283 -25.71 -10.53 22.63
CA ALA A 283 -26.00 -11.86 22.14
C ALA A 283 -26.20 -11.84 20.62
N TYR A 284 -25.74 -12.89 19.94
CA TYR A 284 -25.99 -13.13 18.53
C TYR A 284 -27.24 -14.01 18.37
N ALA A 285 -28.19 -13.56 17.54
CA ALA A 285 -29.35 -14.37 17.18
C ALA A 285 -28.99 -15.31 16.02
N ALA A 286 -29.09 -16.63 16.22
CA ALA A 286 -28.73 -17.62 15.19
C ALA A 286 -29.63 -17.58 13.94
N GLY A 287 -30.85 -17.04 14.06
CA GLY A 287 -31.77 -16.85 12.96
C GLY A 287 -32.08 -15.36 12.75
N LYS A 288 -32.49 -15.00 11.52
CA LYS A 288 -32.96 -13.65 11.19
C LYS A 288 -34.05 -13.25 12.19
N ILE A 289 -33.84 -12.12 12.88
CA ILE A 289 -34.83 -11.58 13.82
C ILE A 289 -36.10 -11.27 13.02
N LYS A 290 -37.18 -11.99 13.32
CA LYS A 290 -38.46 -11.92 12.61
C LYS A 290 -39.30 -10.79 13.17
N LYS A 291 -40.03 -10.11 12.29
CA LYS A 291 -41.15 -9.26 12.70
C LYS A 291 -42.25 -10.16 13.24
N LYS A 292 -42.83 -9.80 14.38
CA LYS A 292 -44.04 -10.41 14.94
C LYS A 292 -45.16 -9.39 14.82
N ASP A 293 -46.30 -9.77 14.27
CA ASP A 293 -47.42 -8.84 14.10
C ASP A 293 -47.98 -8.43 15.46
N GLY A 294 -48.25 -7.13 15.60
CA GLY A 294 -48.75 -6.53 16.85
C GLY A 294 -47.73 -6.43 17.99
N GLN A 295 -46.44 -6.68 17.74
CA GLN A 295 -45.38 -6.55 18.74
C GLN A 295 -44.25 -5.66 18.23
N ASP A 296 -43.82 -4.71 19.06
CA ASP A 296 -42.57 -3.98 18.83
C ASP A 296 -41.37 -4.90 19.02
N PRO A 297 -40.24 -4.62 18.33
CA PRO A 297 -39.03 -5.44 18.48
C PRO A 297 -38.45 -5.30 19.88
N ASP A 298 -37.90 -6.40 20.40
CA ASP A 298 -37.12 -6.37 21.64
C ASP A 298 -35.91 -5.42 21.48
N PRO A 299 -35.57 -4.62 22.52
CA PRO A 299 -34.39 -3.76 22.49
C PRO A 299 -33.10 -4.57 22.27
N VAL A 300 -32.18 -4.01 21.49
CA VAL A 300 -30.85 -4.60 21.30
C VAL A 300 -29.97 -4.22 22.50
N VAL A 301 -29.65 -5.20 23.36
CA VAL A 301 -28.72 -4.99 24.46
C VAL A 301 -27.29 -4.93 23.92
N LEU A 302 -26.55 -3.87 24.28
CA LEU A 302 -25.18 -3.64 23.83
C LEU A 302 -24.17 -3.83 24.96
N VAL A 303 -22.99 -4.35 24.61
CA VAL A 303 -21.81 -4.44 25.49
C VAL A 303 -20.63 -3.73 24.82
N ARG A 304 -19.64 -3.30 25.61
CA ARG A 304 -18.45 -2.62 25.08
C ARG A 304 -17.56 -3.59 24.30
N ASN A 305 -16.98 -3.09 23.22
CA ASN A 305 -15.89 -3.77 22.53
C ASN A 305 -14.53 -3.52 23.21
N PRO A 306 -13.50 -4.33 22.89
CA PRO A 306 -12.14 -4.10 23.37
C PRO A 306 -11.57 -2.80 22.81
N ASP A 307 -10.79 -2.10 23.63
CA ASP A 307 -10.08 -0.88 23.25
C ASP A 307 -8.70 -1.22 22.68
N ILE A 308 -8.67 -1.63 21.41
CA ILE A 308 -7.46 -2.15 20.76
C ILE A 308 -6.30 -1.15 20.83
N LEU A 309 -6.57 0.14 20.61
CA LEU A 309 -5.54 1.19 20.65
C LEU A 309 -4.93 1.33 22.06
N ALA A 310 -5.77 1.34 23.11
CA ALA A 310 -5.25 1.41 24.47
C ALA A 310 -4.46 0.15 24.84
N GLU A 311 -4.93 -1.02 24.41
CA GLU A 311 -4.28 -2.29 24.66
C GLU A 311 -2.87 -2.35 24.06
N ILE A 312 -2.71 -2.07 22.76
CA ILE A 312 -1.38 -2.08 22.10
C ILE A 312 -0.47 -0.96 22.61
N SER A 313 -1.04 0.14 23.10
CA SER A 313 -0.25 1.25 23.65
C SER A 313 0.32 0.91 25.02
N ALA A 314 -0.47 0.18 25.84
CA ALA A 314 -0.09 -0.24 27.18
C ALA A 314 0.82 -1.47 27.18
N ASP A 315 0.59 -2.43 26.27
CA ASP A 315 1.35 -3.67 26.15
C ASP A 315 2.00 -3.76 24.75
N ARG A 316 3.09 -3.01 24.59
CA ARG A 316 3.84 -2.97 23.32
C ARG A 316 4.63 -4.27 23.17
N ALA A 317 4.43 -4.95 22.05
CA ALA A 317 5.07 -6.25 21.81
C ALA A 317 6.60 -6.19 21.76
N ARG A 318 7.17 -5.01 21.47
CA ARG A 318 8.61 -4.78 21.47
C ARG A 318 8.96 -3.35 21.91
N PRO A 319 10.14 -3.16 22.53
CA PRO A 319 10.66 -1.82 22.83
C PRO A 319 10.80 -0.97 21.56
N GLY A 320 10.44 0.32 21.66
CA GLY A 320 10.55 1.27 20.55
C GLY A 320 9.49 1.13 19.46
N GLN A 321 8.52 0.21 19.59
CA GLN A 321 7.39 0.14 18.66
C GLN A 321 6.59 1.45 18.72
N VAL A 322 6.35 2.08 17.58
CA VAL A 322 5.55 3.33 17.49
C VAL A 322 4.07 3.02 17.27
N VAL A 323 3.19 3.62 18.05
CA VAL A 323 1.74 3.43 17.97
C VAL A 323 1.06 4.74 17.60
N VAL A 324 0.29 4.72 16.53
CA VAL A 324 -0.48 5.86 16.03
C VAL A 324 -1.97 5.56 16.11
N GLY A 325 -2.73 6.42 16.78
CA GLY A 325 -4.18 6.37 16.84
C GLY A 325 -4.85 7.32 15.84
N PHE A 326 -6.11 7.04 15.51
CA PHE A 326 -6.99 7.99 14.83
C PHE A 326 -8.17 8.37 15.72
N ALA A 327 -8.57 9.62 15.67
CA ALA A 327 -9.71 10.17 16.36
C ALA A 327 -10.55 11.04 15.42
N ALA A 328 -11.85 10.90 15.55
CA ALA A 328 -12.84 11.72 14.90
C ALA A 328 -13.58 12.47 16.01
N GLU A 329 -13.54 13.80 15.98
CA GLU A 329 -14.13 14.66 17.01
C GLU A 329 -15.05 15.69 16.35
N THR A 330 -16.14 16.09 17.03
CA THR A 330 -17.14 17.05 16.50
C THR A 330 -16.99 18.44 17.11
N ASP A 331 -16.60 18.52 18.38
CA ASP A 331 -16.52 19.74 19.19
C ASP A 331 -15.19 19.79 19.94
N ASP A 332 -14.62 20.99 20.13
CA ASP A 332 -13.34 21.23 20.82
C ASP A 332 -12.24 20.19 20.48
N VAL A 333 -12.02 20.03 19.16
CA VAL A 333 -11.24 18.94 18.53
C VAL A 333 -9.87 18.75 19.18
N LEU A 334 -9.16 19.85 19.48
CA LEU A 334 -7.80 19.78 20.04
C LEU A 334 -7.79 19.41 21.52
N ALA A 335 -8.68 19.98 22.34
CA ALA A 335 -8.73 19.62 23.76
C ALA A 335 -9.14 18.16 23.95
N ASN A 336 -10.17 17.72 23.22
CA ASN A 336 -10.62 16.34 23.22
C ASN A 336 -9.55 15.39 22.66
N GLY A 337 -8.86 15.80 21.59
CA GLY A 337 -7.71 15.10 21.03
C GLY A 337 -6.59 14.88 22.05
N ARG A 338 -6.15 15.93 22.74
CA ARG A 338 -5.09 15.84 23.77
C ARG A 338 -5.49 14.93 24.94
N ALA A 339 -6.72 15.07 25.44
CA ALA A 339 -7.23 14.21 26.50
C ALA A 339 -7.30 12.74 26.08
N LYS A 340 -7.70 12.48 24.83
CA LYS A 340 -7.76 11.13 24.25
C LYS A 340 -6.38 10.54 24.04
N LEU A 341 -5.42 11.31 23.54
CA LEU A 341 -4.02 10.89 23.40
C LEU A 341 -3.45 10.44 24.76
N ALA A 342 -3.58 11.27 25.80
CA ALA A 342 -3.12 10.94 27.14
C ALA A 342 -3.80 9.70 27.73
N ARG A 343 -5.12 9.55 27.54
CA ARG A 343 -5.88 8.39 28.01
C ARG A 343 -5.51 7.08 27.28
N LYS A 344 -5.24 7.16 25.97
CA LYS A 344 -4.93 5.98 25.14
C LYS A 344 -3.46 5.55 25.25
N GLY A 345 -2.54 6.49 25.48
CA GLY A 345 -1.12 6.21 25.64
C GLY A 345 -0.34 5.93 24.35
N CYS A 346 -0.92 6.25 23.19
CA CYS A 346 -0.23 6.15 21.90
C CYS A 346 0.78 7.30 21.72
N ASP A 347 1.72 7.17 20.78
CA ASP A 347 2.77 8.19 20.56
C ASP A 347 2.26 9.35 19.72
N LEU A 348 1.37 9.05 18.78
CA LEU A 348 0.74 10.00 17.89
C LEU A 348 -0.78 9.77 17.88
N LEU A 349 -1.55 10.84 17.81
CA LEU A 349 -2.98 10.79 17.56
C LEU A 349 -3.33 11.73 16.41
N VAL A 350 -3.84 11.16 15.32
CA VAL A 350 -4.37 11.91 14.19
C VAL A 350 -5.81 12.27 14.50
N VAL A 351 -6.10 13.56 14.63
CA VAL A 351 -7.42 14.07 14.99
C VAL A 351 -8.03 14.79 13.81
N ASN A 352 -9.21 14.34 13.37
CA ASN A 352 -9.95 14.96 12.28
C ASN A 352 -11.28 15.50 12.84
N GLU A 353 -11.67 16.70 12.41
CA GLU A 353 -13.03 17.19 12.62
C GLU A 353 -13.99 16.40 11.71
N VAL A 354 -15.03 15.79 12.27
CA VAL A 354 -16.06 15.06 11.52
C VAL A 354 -17.45 15.63 11.79
N GLY A 355 -18.36 15.50 10.82
CA GLY A 355 -19.77 15.89 11.00
C GLY A 355 -20.62 15.51 9.79
N GLU A 356 -21.95 15.67 9.86
CA GLU A 356 -22.86 15.27 8.76
C GLU A 356 -22.52 15.93 7.40
N ARG A 357 -21.79 17.05 7.42
CA ARG A 357 -21.34 17.80 6.23
C ARG A 357 -19.82 17.75 5.99
N LYS A 358 -19.05 16.99 6.78
CA LYS A 358 -17.58 16.90 6.66
C LYS A 358 -17.08 15.45 6.79
N THR A 359 -16.10 15.10 5.95
CA THR A 359 -15.05 14.06 6.12
C THR A 359 -15.38 12.56 6.12
N PHE A 360 -16.62 12.07 6.26
CA PHE A 360 -16.88 10.62 6.08
C PHE A 360 -17.00 10.21 4.60
N GLY A 361 -16.00 9.47 4.10
CA GLY A 361 -16.02 8.87 2.76
C GLY A 361 -15.40 9.71 1.62
N SER A 362 -15.07 10.98 1.89
CA SER A 362 -14.38 11.89 0.96
C SER A 362 -13.00 11.35 0.53
N GLU A 363 -12.50 11.81 -0.62
CA GLU A 363 -11.11 11.59 -1.08
C GLU A 363 -10.11 12.54 -0.40
N GLU A 364 -10.60 13.59 0.24
CA GLU A 364 -9.80 14.60 0.92
C GLU A 364 -9.97 14.53 2.43
N ASN A 365 -8.99 15.05 3.17
CA ASN A 365 -8.98 15.10 4.62
C ASN A 365 -8.26 16.34 5.14
N GLU A 366 -8.63 16.77 6.34
CA GLU A 366 -7.96 17.82 7.12
C GLU A 366 -7.81 17.28 8.55
N ALA A 367 -6.63 17.43 9.13
CA ALA A 367 -6.33 16.83 10.42
C ALA A 367 -5.25 17.61 11.17
N VAL A 368 -5.16 17.35 12.47
CA VAL A 368 -4.00 17.72 13.28
C VAL A 368 -3.42 16.45 13.87
N VAL A 369 -2.12 16.24 13.70
CA VAL A 369 -1.40 15.14 14.35
C VAL A 369 -0.81 15.65 15.66
N LEU A 370 -1.29 15.10 16.77
CA LEU A 370 -0.82 15.39 18.12
C LEU A 370 0.22 14.36 18.53
N GLY A 371 1.34 14.80 19.10
CA GLY A 371 2.38 13.94 19.67
C GLY A 371 2.35 13.88 21.18
N ALA A 372 2.72 12.72 21.74
CA ALA A 372 2.86 12.55 23.19
C ALA A 372 3.94 13.45 23.82
N ASP A 373 4.85 13.98 23.01
CA ASP A 373 5.84 15.01 23.34
C ASP A 373 5.27 16.44 23.37
N GLY A 374 3.96 16.60 23.14
CA GLY A 374 3.30 17.91 23.05
C GLY A 374 3.41 18.56 21.69
N SER A 375 3.98 17.90 20.68
CA SER A 375 4.04 18.43 19.32
C SER A 375 2.66 18.44 18.65
N GLU A 376 2.43 19.44 17.79
CA GLU A 376 1.20 19.58 17.03
C GLU A 376 1.56 19.89 15.58
N THR A 377 1.14 19.01 14.67
CA THR A 377 1.41 19.17 13.23
C THR A 377 0.09 19.30 12.48
N PRO A 378 -0.29 20.52 12.05
CA PRO A 378 -1.48 20.70 11.21
C PRO A 378 -1.23 20.10 9.82
N VAL A 379 -2.23 19.40 9.30
CA VAL A 379 -2.26 18.86 7.94
C VAL A 379 -3.37 19.59 7.18
N PRO A 380 -3.02 20.48 6.24
CA PRO A 380 -3.99 21.22 5.46
C PRO A 380 -4.97 20.30 4.72
N HIS A 381 -6.15 20.84 4.42
CA HIS A 381 -7.13 20.14 3.59
C HIS A 381 -6.52 19.73 2.25
N GLY A 382 -6.60 18.45 1.92
CA GLY A 382 -6.09 17.91 0.66
C GLY A 382 -6.25 16.40 0.57
N PRO A 383 -5.59 15.76 -0.41
CA PRO A 383 -5.69 14.32 -0.62
C PRO A 383 -5.28 13.52 0.63
N LYS A 384 -5.94 12.39 0.88
CA LYS A 384 -5.59 11.49 2.01
C LYS A 384 -4.14 11.05 2.02
N GLU A 385 -3.52 11.01 0.85
CA GLU A 385 -2.10 10.77 0.66
C GLU A 385 -1.21 11.79 1.35
N ALA A 386 -1.57 13.08 1.36
CA ALA A 386 -0.78 14.12 2.02
C ALA A 386 -0.77 13.92 3.55
N LEU A 387 -1.92 13.51 4.11
CA LEU A 387 -1.99 13.09 5.51
C LEU A 387 -1.16 11.82 5.76
N ALA A 388 -1.21 10.84 4.85
CA ALA A 388 -0.40 9.63 4.97
C ALA A 388 1.10 9.94 4.96
N ASP A 389 1.57 10.83 4.08
CA ASP A 389 2.97 11.30 4.06
C ASP A 389 3.37 11.92 5.39
N THR A 390 2.55 12.85 5.89
CA THR A 390 2.83 13.54 7.17
C THR A 390 2.89 12.57 8.34
N VAL A 391 1.94 11.63 8.43
CA VAL A 391 1.93 10.62 9.49
C VAL A 391 3.20 9.77 9.43
N TRP A 392 3.60 9.31 8.24
CA TRP A 392 4.82 8.51 8.11
C TRP A 392 6.10 9.31 8.37
N ASP A 393 6.16 10.61 8.02
CA ASP A 393 7.30 11.47 8.38
C ASP A 393 7.48 11.55 9.90
N LEU A 394 6.36 11.68 10.63
CA LEU A 394 6.36 11.74 12.09
C LEU A 394 6.67 10.39 12.74
N VAL A 395 6.27 9.28 12.12
CA VAL A 395 6.61 7.93 12.56
C VAL A 395 8.10 7.66 12.36
N VAL A 396 8.66 7.96 11.19
CA VAL A 396 10.09 7.74 10.86
C VAL A 396 10.99 8.39 11.91
N ARG A 397 10.71 9.65 12.29
CA ARG A 397 11.46 10.38 13.32
C ARG A 397 11.47 9.74 14.71
N ARG A 398 10.61 8.75 14.95
CA ARG A 398 10.46 8.02 16.23
C ARG A 398 10.92 6.56 16.14
N LEU A 399 11.32 6.10 14.96
CA LEU A 399 11.87 4.75 14.74
C LEU A 399 13.40 4.70 14.85
N ASP A 400 14.03 5.88 14.89
CA ASP A 400 15.46 6.12 15.14
C ASP A 400 15.67 6.49 16.60
#